data_AF-A0A9X2K831-F1
#
_entry.id   AF-A0A9X2K831-F1
#
_cell.length_a   1.000
_cell.length_b   1.000
_cell.length_c   1.000
_cell.angle_alpha   90.00
_cell.angle_beta   90.00
_cell.angle_gamma   90.00
#
_symmetry.space_group_name_H-M   'P 1'
#
loop_
_entity.id
_entity.type
_entity.pdbx_description
1 polymer ?
#
loop_
_entity_poly.entity_id
_entity_poly.type
_entity_poly.pdbx_seq_one_letter_code
_entity_poly.pdbx_strand_id
1 'polypeptide(L)'
;MLESQLPLLIAMLVLGTVAKVITVGSGREPGALARLGPAVLVPERVQAPALLVCAAGELTLAAGLLLTTHPLFRWGTVAFFALSTYVLLELRRRRPDAGCGCFGEVSSAPVGLRSIGRTVALTGMAAASVWAPVPGWEAAVAPSWLLVAGVAVLAALSPEIEELIDRVRYRAPCEQRRGPAESVVLSRLRSSGTWRAHQGELASPEPYDSWRELCWRFFAFRDHHDDDVVFAVYLTGRRPAVRMAVVSAEDSGSLPEYTTVSA
;
A
#
# COMPACT_ATOMS: atom_id res chain seq x y z
N MET A 1 -23.74 -28.34 -5.17
CA MET A 1 -23.58 -27.05 -5.90
C MET A 1 -23.21 -25.89 -4.97
N LEU A 2 -23.93 -25.70 -3.85
CA LEU A 2 -23.70 -24.63 -2.85
C LEU A 2 -22.33 -24.72 -2.14
N GLU A 3 -21.76 -25.91 -2.08
CA GLU A 3 -20.50 -26.24 -1.38
C GLU A 3 -19.26 -25.73 -2.12
N SER A 4 -19.38 -25.50 -3.43
CA SER A 4 -18.28 -25.13 -4.33
C SER A 4 -17.61 -23.80 -4.00
N GLN A 5 -18.27 -22.94 -3.23
CA GLN A 5 -17.77 -21.61 -2.87
C GLN A 5 -16.97 -21.61 -1.56
N LEU A 6 -17.04 -22.67 -0.75
CA LEU A 6 -16.35 -22.75 0.54
C LEU A 6 -14.82 -22.60 0.41
N PRO A 7 -14.12 -23.29 -0.52
CA PRO A 7 -12.68 -23.15 -0.66
C PRO A 7 -12.26 -21.72 -1.02
N LEU A 8 -13.08 -21.04 -1.82
CA LEU A 8 -12.84 -19.67 -2.25
C LEU A 8 -12.96 -18.68 -1.08
N LEU A 9 -14.01 -18.82 -0.25
CA LEU A 9 -14.20 -18.00 0.95
C LEU A 9 -13.07 -18.19 1.95
N ILE A 10 -12.65 -19.44 2.17
CA ILE A 10 -11.52 -19.78 3.06
C ILE A 10 -10.22 -19.14 2.53
N ALA A 11 -9.92 -19.30 1.25
CA ALA A 11 -8.73 -18.71 0.64
C ALA A 11 -8.72 -17.18 0.80
N MET A 12 -9.86 -16.52 0.56
CA MET A 12 -9.99 -15.07 0.69
C MET A 12 -9.81 -14.57 2.12
N LEU A 13 -10.36 -15.28 3.12
CA LEU A 13 -10.15 -14.94 4.54
C LEU A 13 -8.69 -15.12 4.96
N VAL A 14 -8.03 -16.19 4.50
CA VAL A 14 -6.60 -16.43 4.79
C VAL A 14 -5.72 -15.37 4.14
N LEU A 15 -5.96 -15.04 2.87
CA LEU A 15 -5.26 -13.96 2.16
C LEU A 15 -5.45 -12.61 2.87
N GLY A 16 -6.69 -12.31 3.29
CA GLY A 16 -7.01 -11.12 4.09
C GLY A 16 -6.24 -11.06 5.41
N THR A 17 -6.15 -12.19 6.11
CA THR A 17 -5.41 -12.32 7.37
C THR A 17 -3.92 -12.04 7.16
N VAL A 18 -3.30 -12.73 6.19
CA VAL A 18 -1.88 -12.59 5.86
C VAL A 18 -1.56 -11.14 5.50
N ALA A 19 -2.38 -10.51 4.67
CA ALA A 19 -2.18 -9.12 4.28
C ALA A 19 -2.22 -8.15 5.48
N LYS A 20 -3.16 -8.33 6.42
CA LYS A 20 -3.25 -7.50 7.64
C LYS A 20 -2.04 -7.70 8.54
N VAL A 21 -1.60 -8.94 8.74
CA VAL A 21 -0.43 -9.26 9.58
C VAL A 21 0.85 -8.68 8.99
N ILE A 22 1.08 -8.84 7.68
CA ILE A 22 2.24 -8.25 6.99
C ILE A 22 2.21 -6.72 7.12
N THR A 23 1.03 -6.12 6.97
CA THR A 23 0.87 -4.66 7.08
C THR A 23 1.29 -4.17 8.46
N VAL A 24 0.82 -4.80 9.54
CA VAL A 24 1.19 -4.46 10.92
C VAL A 24 2.66 -4.75 11.20
N GLY A 25 3.17 -5.92 10.78
CA GLY A 25 4.56 -6.33 11.02
C GLY A 25 5.60 -5.49 10.26
N SER A 26 5.21 -4.86 9.15
CA SER A 26 6.12 -4.01 8.36
C SER A 26 6.42 -2.63 8.98
N GLY A 27 5.81 -2.28 10.12
CA GLY A 27 6.19 -1.10 10.93
C GLY A 27 6.09 0.24 10.19
N ARG A 28 5.17 0.37 9.22
CA ARG A 28 5.05 1.55 8.37
C ARG A 28 4.64 2.80 9.15
N GLU A 29 5.05 3.96 8.62
CA GLU A 29 4.79 5.29 9.18
C GLU A 29 3.32 5.51 9.60
N PRO A 30 3.06 6.33 10.64
CA PRO A 30 1.74 6.53 11.25
C PRO A 30 0.58 6.88 10.28
N GLY A 31 0.88 7.40 9.09
CA GLY A 31 -0.12 7.76 8.07
C GLY A 31 -0.45 6.68 7.03
N ALA A 32 0.28 5.56 6.99
CA ALA A 32 0.05 4.49 6.02
C ALA A 32 -1.18 3.64 6.39
N LEU A 33 -1.37 3.39 7.69
CA LEU A 33 -2.52 2.68 8.24
C LEU A 33 -3.81 3.51 8.14
N ALA A 34 -3.69 4.84 8.23
CA ALA A 34 -4.79 5.78 8.04
C ALA A 34 -5.34 5.81 6.60
N ARG A 35 -4.70 5.17 5.62
CA ARG A 35 -5.23 5.03 4.24
C ARG A 35 -5.95 3.70 4.01
N LEU A 36 -6.02 2.83 5.02
CA LEU A 36 -6.60 1.50 4.93
C LEU A 36 -8.03 1.48 5.47
N GLY A 37 -9.00 1.86 4.64
CA GLY A 37 -10.42 1.61 4.90
C GLY A 37 -10.92 2.15 6.25
N PRO A 38 -11.74 1.38 7.00
CA PRO A 38 -12.37 1.86 8.24
C PRO A 38 -11.38 2.21 9.35
N ALA A 39 -10.08 1.90 9.21
CA ALA A 39 -9.03 2.36 10.13
C ALA A 39 -8.92 3.90 10.16
N VAL A 40 -9.38 4.60 9.10
CA VAL A 40 -9.58 6.07 9.09
C VAL A 40 -10.48 6.54 10.23
N LEU A 41 -11.45 5.71 10.64
CA LEU A 41 -12.45 6.06 11.65
C LEU A 41 -11.96 5.84 13.09
N VAL A 42 -10.76 5.28 13.26
CA VAL A 42 -10.23 4.85 14.56
C VAL A 42 -8.90 5.58 14.82
N PRO A 43 -8.63 6.07 16.05
CA PRO A 43 -7.39 6.79 16.35
C PRO A 43 -6.14 5.97 16.00
N GLU A 44 -5.05 6.62 15.56
CA GLU A 44 -3.81 5.96 15.09
C GLU A 44 -3.28 4.89 16.06
N ARG A 45 -3.39 5.15 17.37
CA ARG A 45 -2.94 4.25 18.46
C ARG A 45 -3.67 2.91 18.49
N VAL A 46 -4.88 2.83 17.95
CA VAL A 46 -5.73 1.63 17.97
C VAL A 46 -5.90 0.99 16.58
N GLN A 47 -5.31 1.56 15.53
CA GLN A 47 -5.41 1.01 14.17
C GLN A 47 -4.73 -0.36 14.06
N ALA A 48 -3.49 -0.49 14.55
CA ALA A 48 -2.76 -1.75 14.56
C ALA A 48 -3.46 -2.86 15.37
N PRO A 49 -3.89 -2.65 16.64
CA PRO A 49 -4.60 -3.69 17.37
C PRO A 49 -5.97 -4.01 16.76
N ALA A 50 -6.70 -3.03 16.20
CA ALA A 50 -7.97 -3.31 15.50
C ALA A 50 -7.77 -4.19 14.27
N LEU A 51 -6.72 -3.95 13.47
CA LEU A 51 -6.38 -4.80 12.32
C LEU A 51 -5.99 -6.22 12.75
N LEU A 52 -5.25 -6.37 13.84
CA LEU A 52 -4.90 -7.69 14.39
C LEU A 52 -6.12 -8.46 14.90
N VAL A 53 -7.05 -7.79 15.60
CA VAL A 53 -8.31 -8.40 16.04
C VAL A 53 -9.13 -8.84 14.84
N CYS A 54 -9.20 -8.01 13.79
CA CYS A 54 -9.88 -8.38 12.55
C CYS A 54 -9.22 -9.59 11.87
N ALA A 55 -7.89 -9.62 11.79
CA ALA A 55 -7.13 -10.74 11.24
C ALA A 55 -7.37 -12.03 12.04
N ALA A 56 -7.40 -11.96 13.38
CA ALA A 56 -7.73 -13.10 14.23
C ALA A 56 -9.17 -13.60 13.98
N GLY A 57 -10.12 -12.68 13.80
CA GLY A 57 -11.51 -13.02 13.43
C GLY A 57 -11.61 -13.72 12.08
N GLU A 58 -10.92 -13.20 11.06
CA GLU A 58 -10.85 -13.82 9.73
C GLU A 58 -10.26 -15.23 9.78
N LEU A 59 -9.16 -15.42 10.52
CA LEU A 59 -8.53 -16.71 10.70
C LEU A 59 -9.44 -17.71 11.42
N THR A 60 -10.17 -17.24 12.44
CA THR A 60 -11.12 -18.06 13.20
C THR A 60 -12.27 -18.52 12.31
N LEU A 61 -12.83 -17.62 11.49
CA LEU A 61 -13.87 -17.96 10.51
C LEU A 61 -13.33 -18.93 9.46
N ALA A 62 -12.12 -18.72 8.93
CA ALA A 62 -11.50 -19.61 7.95
C ALA A 62 -11.28 -21.02 8.51
N ALA A 63 -10.73 -21.13 9.72
CA ALA A 63 -10.54 -22.42 10.39
C ALA A 63 -11.87 -23.11 10.68
N GLY A 64 -12.87 -22.36 11.15
CA GLY A 64 -14.22 -22.87 11.41
C GLY A 64 -14.91 -23.40 10.16
N LEU A 65 -14.81 -22.69 9.03
CA LEU A 65 -15.33 -23.14 7.73
C LEU A 65 -14.57 -24.36 7.18
N LEU A 66 -13.26 -24.42 7.40
CA LEU A 66 -12.42 -25.51 6.91
C LEU A 66 -12.72 -26.82 7.65
N LEU A 67 -12.84 -26.75 8.98
CA LEU A 67 -12.87 -27.92 9.86
C LEU A 67 -14.28 -28.33 10.30
N THR A 68 -15.27 -27.43 10.20
CA THR A 68 -16.61 -27.67 10.78
C THR A 68 -17.74 -27.30 9.82
N THR A 69 -18.91 -27.88 10.06
CA THR A 69 -20.18 -27.51 9.40
C THR A 69 -21.04 -26.60 10.28
N HIS A 70 -20.48 -26.08 11.38
CA HIS A 70 -21.26 -25.40 12.41
C HIS A 70 -21.88 -24.10 11.88
N PRO A 71 -23.19 -23.86 12.09
CA PRO A 71 -23.89 -22.71 11.51
C PRO A 71 -23.32 -21.36 11.97
N LEU A 72 -22.71 -21.33 13.16
CA LEU A 72 -22.07 -20.13 13.72
C LEU A 72 -20.98 -19.57 12.80
N PHE A 73 -20.09 -20.39 12.26
CA PHE A 73 -19.01 -19.91 11.38
C PHE A 73 -19.53 -19.48 10.01
N ARG A 74 -20.61 -20.10 9.54
CA ARG A 74 -21.24 -19.77 8.25
C ARG A 74 -21.96 -18.44 8.31
N TRP A 75 -22.86 -18.29 9.27
CA TRP A 75 -23.54 -17.02 9.51
C TRP A 75 -22.56 -15.92 9.93
N GLY A 76 -21.52 -16.25 10.70
CA GLY A 76 -20.42 -15.34 11.01
C GLY A 76 -19.71 -14.82 9.75
N THR A 77 -19.45 -15.69 8.78
CA THR A 77 -18.84 -15.31 7.50
C THR A 77 -19.76 -14.44 6.65
N VAL A 78 -21.06 -14.75 6.62
CA VAL A 78 -22.08 -13.89 5.96
C VAL A 78 -22.10 -12.51 6.59
N ALA A 79 -22.20 -12.45 7.93
CA ALA A 79 -22.22 -11.19 8.67
C ALA A 79 -20.93 -10.40 8.45
N PHE A 80 -19.78 -11.06 8.43
CA PHE A 80 -18.48 -10.43 8.19
C PHE A 80 -18.41 -9.75 6.82
N PHE A 81 -18.76 -10.47 5.74
CA PHE A 81 -18.74 -9.88 4.40
C PHE A 81 -19.87 -8.87 4.18
N ALA A 82 -21.04 -9.06 4.79
CA ALA A 82 -22.13 -8.08 4.75
C ALA A 82 -21.73 -6.77 5.45
N LEU A 83 -21.12 -6.86 6.64
CA LEU A 83 -20.59 -5.71 7.35
C LEU A 83 -19.48 -5.02 6.55
N SER A 84 -18.57 -5.78 5.96
CA SER A 84 -17.51 -5.25 5.09
C SER A 84 -18.10 -4.50 3.89
N THR A 85 -19.12 -5.06 3.25
CA THR A 85 -19.85 -4.42 2.14
C THR A 85 -20.52 -3.13 2.59
N TYR A 86 -21.20 -3.15 3.74
CA TYR A 86 -21.83 -1.96 4.32
C TYR A 86 -20.83 -0.86 4.60
N VAL A 87 -19.70 -1.19 5.23
CA VAL A 87 -18.61 -0.24 5.52
C VAL A 87 -18.05 0.36 4.23
N LEU A 88 -17.84 -0.44 3.17
CA LEU A 88 -17.36 0.07 1.88
C LEU A 88 -18.37 1.00 1.20
N LEU A 89 -19.67 0.68 1.27
CA LEU A 89 -20.73 1.56 0.77
C LEU A 89 -20.76 2.89 1.53
N GLU A 90 -20.62 2.84 2.85
CA GLU A 90 -20.62 4.04 3.69
C GLU A 90 -19.36 4.89 3.49
N LEU A 91 -18.19 4.26 3.36
CA LEU A 91 -16.94 4.95 3.02
C LEU A 91 -17.04 5.63 1.66
N ARG A 92 -17.59 4.96 0.65
CA ARG A 92 -17.80 5.56 -0.67
C ARG A 92 -18.77 6.76 -0.63
N ARG A 93 -19.78 6.73 0.26
CA ARG A 93 -20.72 7.84 0.44
C ARG A 93 -20.10 9.03 1.17
N ARG A 94 -19.25 8.79 2.18
CA ARG A 94 -18.71 9.86 3.06
C ARG A 94 -17.33 10.37 2.65
N ARG A 95 -16.48 9.53 2.08
CA ARG A 95 -15.06 9.80 1.74
C ARG A 95 -14.64 8.98 0.51
N PRO A 96 -15.06 9.37 -0.71
CA PRO A 96 -14.74 8.64 -1.93
C PRO A 96 -13.22 8.54 -2.20
N ASP A 97 -12.42 9.43 -1.60
CA ASP A 97 -10.95 9.48 -1.75
C ASP A 97 -10.19 8.55 -0.79
N ALA A 98 -10.87 7.88 0.16
CA ALA A 98 -10.24 6.94 1.07
C ALA A 98 -10.06 5.55 0.40
N GLY A 99 -8.95 4.86 0.69
CA GLY A 99 -8.70 3.50 0.19
C GLY A 99 -9.56 2.45 0.89
N CYS A 100 -9.81 1.29 0.25
CA CYS A 100 -10.76 0.30 0.77
C CYS A 100 -10.23 -0.55 1.94
N GLY A 101 -8.90 -0.69 2.10
CA GLY A 101 -8.25 -1.37 3.23
C GLY A 101 -8.55 -2.87 3.41
N CYS A 102 -9.51 -3.45 2.69
CA CYS A 102 -9.97 -4.83 2.89
C CYS A 102 -8.91 -5.92 2.66
N PHE A 103 -7.79 -5.60 1.98
CA PHE A 103 -6.70 -6.53 1.66
C PHE A 103 -5.31 -6.00 2.06
N GLY A 104 -5.22 -5.13 3.08
CA GLY A 104 -3.97 -4.42 3.36
C GLY A 104 -3.56 -3.47 2.22
N GLU A 105 -2.32 -2.98 2.24
CA GLU A 105 -1.81 -1.95 1.30
C GLU A 105 -1.76 -2.34 -0.20
N VAL A 106 -2.28 -3.49 -0.59
CA VAL A 106 -2.27 -3.89 -2.01
C VAL A 106 -3.19 -2.97 -2.84
N SER A 107 -4.28 -2.45 -2.23
CA SER A 107 -5.25 -1.53 -2.86
C SER A 107 -5.22 -0.13 -2.21
N SER A 108 -4.28 0.71 -2.62
CA SER A 108 -4.28 2.15 -2.29
C SER A 108 -5.19 3.00 -3.19
N ALA A 109 -5.86 2.36 -4.17
CA ALA A 109 -6.82 3.01 -5.05
C ALA A 109 -8.10 3.42 -4.29
N PRO A 110 -8.74 4.53 -4.68
CA PRO A 110 -10.03 4.95 -4.11
C PRO A 110 -11.07 3.82 -4.20
N VAL A 111 -12.05 3.79 -3.29
CA VAL A 111 -13.09 2.74 -3.24
C VAL A 111 -13.93 2.74 -4.53
N GLY A 112 -13.49 1.94 -5.51
CA GLY A 112 -14.19 1.76 -6.77
C GLY A 112 -15.44 0.88 -6.66
N LEU A 113 -16.38 1.06 -7.59
CA LEU A 113 -17.57 0.21 -7.76
C LEU A 113 -17.24 -1.29 -7.79
N ARG A 114 -16.10 -1.65 -8.36
CA ARG A 114 -15.63 -3.04 -8.48
C ARG A 114 -15.27 -3.65 -7.12
N SER A 115 -14.69 -2.88 -6.19
CA SER A 115 -14.35 -3.39 -4.85
C SER A 115 -15.62 -3.70 -4.04
N ILE A 116 -16.64 -2.84 -4.15
CA ILE A 116 -17.98 -3.10 -3.58
C ILE A 116 -18.61 -4.32 -4.26
N GLY A 117 -18.53 -4.42 -5.58
CA GLY A 117 -19.02 -5.58 -6.32
C GLY A 117 -18.39 -6.90 -5.83
N ARG A 118 -17.08 -6.88 -5.57
CA ARG A 118 -16.34 -8.04 -5.03
C ARG A 118 -16.86 -8.44 -3.65
N THR A 119 -17.04 -7.49 -2.73
CA THR A 119 -17.54 -7.83 -1.38
C THR A 119 -18.99 -8.30 -1.42
N VAL A 120 -19.84 -7.71 -2.29
CA VAL A 120 -21.21 -8.18 -2.52
C VAL A 120 -21.21 -9.62 -3.06
N ALA A 121 -20.34 -9.94 -4.02
CA ALA A 121 -20.21 -11.30 -4.54
C ALA A 121 -19.77 -12.28 -3.44
N LEU A 122 -18.79 -11.91 -2.61
CA LEU A 122 -18.36 -12.72 -1.47
C LEU A 122 -19.48 -12.91 -0.43
N THR A 123 -20.29 -11.88 -0.16
CA THR A 123 -21.48 -12.01 0.69
C THR A 123 -22.49 -12.99 0.11
N GLY A 124 -22.75 -12.93 -1.20
CA GLY A 124 -23.64 -13.86 -1.89
C GLY A 124 -23.13 -15.30 -1.85
N MET A 125 -21.83 -15.50 -2.09
CA MET A 125 -21.16 -16.80 -1.98
C MET A 125 -21.23 -17.35 -0.54
N ALA A 126 -21.00 -16.50 0.45
CA ALA A 126 -21.11 -16.86 1.86
C ALA A 126 -22.55 -17.27 2.21
N ALA A 127 -23.55 -16.52 1.74
CA ALA A 127 -24.96 -16.83 1.98
C ALA A 127 -25.35 -18.18 1.35
N ALA A 128 -24.90 -18.43 0.11
CA ALA A 128 -25.07 -19.72 -0.55
C ALA A 128 -24.42 -20.87 0.24
N SER A 129 -23.26 -20.65 0.86
CA SER A 129 -22.54 -21.68 1.63
C SER A 129 -23.22 -22.07 2.95
N VAL A 130 -24.20 -21.29 3.46
CA VAL A 130 -24.87 -21.55 4.74
C VAL A 130 -25.50 -22.94 4.78
N TRP A 131 -26.01 -23.42 3.64
CA TRP A 131 -26.74 -24.69 3.54
C TRP A 131 -25.89 -25.86 3.01
N ALA A 132 -24.58 -25.69 2.87
CA ALA A 132 -23.69 -26.76 2.42
C ALA A 132 -23.66 -27.93 3.44
N PRO A 133 -23.94 -29.19 3.11
CA PRO A 133 -23.86 -30.28 4.10
C PRO A 133 -22.43 -30.67 4.51
N VAL A 134 -21.39 -30.14 3.85
CA VAL A 134 -19.99 -30.56 4.02
C VAL A 134 -19.08 -29.47 4.60
N PRO A 135 -17.99 -29.84 5.29
CA PRO A 135 -16.92 -28.91 5.68
C PRO A 135 -16.06 -28.49 4.47
N GLY A 136 -15.31 -27.40 4.62
CA GLY A 136 -14.55 -26.81 3.52
C GLY A 136 -13.45 -27.70 2.94
N TRP A 137 -12.84 -28.58 3.74
CA TRP A 137 -11.80 -29.49 3.25
C TRP A 137 -12.35 -30.52 2.26
N GLU A 138 -13.56 -31.05 2.51
CA GLU A 138 -14.25 -31.98 1.60
C GLU A 138 -14.67 -31.28 0.30
N ALA A 139 -15.16 -30.04 0.41
CA ALA A 139 -15.51 -29.23 -0.75
C ALA A 139 -14.31 -28.89 -1.65
N ALA A 140 -13.08 -28.92 -1.11
CA ALA A 140 -11.86 -28.64 -1.86
C ALA A 140 -11.39 -29.84 -2.71
N VAL A 141 -11.75 -31.07 -2.35
CA VAL A 141 -11.28 -32.29 -3.04
C VAL A 141 -12.04 -32.57 -4.34
N ALA A 142 -13.24 -32.00 -4.50
CA ALA A 142 -14.08 -32.16 -5.68
C ALA A 142 -14.44 -30.79 -6.31
N PRO A 143 -13.48 -30.13 -6.99
CA PRO A 143 -13.72 -28.82 -7.59
C PRO A 143 -14.79 -28.92 -8.67
N SER A 144 -15.76 -28.01 -8.64
CA SER A 144 -16.82 -27.91 -9.65
C SER A 144 -16.64 -26.68 -10.53
N TRP A 145 -17.33 -26.64 -11.67
CA TRP A 145 -17.32 -25.48 -12.57
C TRP A 145 -17.77 -24.18 -11.89
N LEU A 146 -18.59 -24.26 -10.84
CA LEU A 146 -19.03 -23.11 -10.04
C LEU A 146 -17.88 -22.48 -9.24
N LEU A 147 -16.88 -23.26 -8.81
CA LEU A 147 -15.67 -22.71 -8.20
C LEU A 147 -14.91 -21.87 -9.23
N VAL A 148 -14.75 -22.40 -10.45
CA VAL A 148 -14.10 -21.69 -11.56
C VAL A 148 -14.86 -20.43 -11.92
N ALA A 149 -16.19 -20.49 -12.00
CA ALA A 149 -17.04 -19.32 -12.24
C ALA A 149 -16.90 -18.28 -11.11
N GLY A 150 -16.85 -18.71 -9.85
CA GLY A 150 -16.63 -17.83 -8.70
C GLY A 150 -15.27 -17.13 -8.76
N VAL A 151 -14.22 -17.87 -9.08
CA VAL A 151 -12.88 -17.31 -9.31
C VAL A 151 -12.88 -16.31 -10.47
N ALA A 152 -13.54 -16.63 -11.58
CA ALA A 152 -13.65 -15.74 -12.74
C ALA A 152 -14.39 -14.44 -12.40
N VAL A 153 -15.48 -14.52 -11.63
CA VAL A 153 -16.21 -13.34 -11.13
C VAL A 153 -15.32 -12.50 -10.23
N LEU A 154 -14.62 -13.11 -9.28
CA LEU A 154 -13.70 -12.36 -8.40
C LEU A 154 -12.54 -11.74 -9.18
N ALA A 155 -12.01 -12.43 -10.18
CA ALA A 155 -10.95 -11.91 -11.06
C ALA A 155 -11.45 -10.72 -11.89
N ALA A 156 -12.63 -10.82 -12.50
CA ALA A 156 -13.25 -9.73 -13.25
C ALA A 156 -13.57 -8.50 -12.38
N LEU A 157 -13.88 -8.73 -11.09
CA LEU A 157 -14.13 -7.68 -10.10
C LEU A 157 -12.85 -7.21 -9.39
N SER A 158 -11.69 -7.76 -9.69
CA SER A 158 -10.42 -7.41 -9.04
C SER A 158 -9.73 -6.27 -9.80
N PRO A 159 -9.74 -5.03 -9.28
CA PRO A 159 -8.99 -3.91 -9.88
C PRO A 159 -7.47 -4.12 -9.82
N GLU A 160 -7.02 -5.02 -8.94
CA GLU A 160 -5.62 -5.38 -8.71
C GLU A 160 -4.95 -5.99 -9.94
N ILE A 161 -5.71 -6.65 -10.83
CA ILE A 161 -5.12 -7.29 -12.02
C ILE A 161 -4.73 -6.23 -13.04
N GLU A 162 -5.56 -5.21 -13.26
CA GLU A 162 -5.23 -4.08 -14.13
C GLU A 162 -4.09 -3.25 -13.55
N GLU A 163 -4.11 -2.92 -12.24
CA GLU A 163 -3.01 -2.19 -11.61
C GLU A 163 -1.71 -2.99 -11.55
N LEU A 164 -1.75 -4.30 -11.33
CA LEU A 164 -0.57 -5.15 -11.36
C LEU A 164 -0.02 -5.27 -12.79
N ILE A 165 -0.89 -5.43 -13.79
CA ILE A 165 -0.50 -5.43 -15.20
C ILE A 165 0.09 -4.09 -15.58
N ASP A 166 -0.52 -2.97 -15.20
CA ASP A 166 0.00 -1.63 -15.48
C ASP A 166 1.27 -1.34 -14.70
N ARG A 167 1.43 -1.83 -13.46
CA ARG A 167 2.68 -1.68 -12.70
C ARG A 167 3.82 -2.54 -13.26
N VAL A 168 3.49 -3.68 -13.86
CA VAL A 168 4.43 -4.56 -14.58
C VAL A 168 4.77 -3.98 -15.95
N ARG A 169 3.80 -3.40 -16.65
CA ARG A 169 3.91 -2.84 -18.01
C ARG A 169 4.52 -1.43 -18.01
N TYR A 170 4.18 -0.63 -17.03
CA TYR A 170 4.67 0.72 -16.76
C TYR A 170 5.35 0.74 -15.39
N ARG A 171 6.68 0.65 -15.40
CA ARG A 171 7.49 0.78 -14.19
C ARG A 171 7.23 2.18 -13.61
N ALA A 172 6.56 2.26 -12.45
CA ALA A 172 6.19 3.53 -11.81
C ALA A 172 7.36 4.55 -11.88
N PRO A 173 7.12 5.80 -12.31
CA PRO A 173 8.16 6.82 -12.42
C PRO A 173 8.92 7.01 -11.09
N CYS A 174 10.20 7.36 -11.15
CA CYS A 174 11.07 7.36 -9.97
C CYS A 174 10.63 8.36 -8.88
N GLU A 175 9.92 9.42 -9.26
CA GLU A 175 9.32 10.41 -8.38
C GLU A 175 8.25 9.82 -7.44
N GLN A 176 7.51 8.80 -7.90
CA GLN A 176 6.47 8.11 -7.13
C GLN A 176 7.01 6.92 -6.33
N ARG A 177 8.26 6.50 -6.57
CA ARG A 177 8.88 5.41 -5.81
C ARG A 177 9.25 5.89 -4.41
N ARG A 178 9.07 5.03 -3.41
CA ARG A 178 9.72 5.24 -2.11
C ARG A 178 11.23 5.27 -2.34
N GLY A 179 11.83 6.42 -2.04
CA GLY A 179 13.26 6.62 -2.19
C GLY A 179 14.05 5.76 -1.19
N PRO A 180 15.29 5.38 -1.53
CA PRO A 180 16.22 4.80 -0.56
C PRO A 180 16.39 5.73 0.65
N ALA A 181 16.65 5.15 1.83
CA ALA A 181 16.91 5.91 3.05
C ALA A 181 17.99 6.97 2.82
N GLU A 182 17.84 8.13 3.45
CA GLU A 182 18.75 9.26 3.29
C GLU A 182 20.22 8.89 3.51
N SER A 183 20.50 8.12 4.56
CA SER A 183 21.85 7.63 4.88
C SER A 183 22.47 6.82 3.74
N VAL A 184 21.67 6.04 3.01
CA VAL A 184 22.12 5.28 1.84
C VAL A 184 22.45 6.20 0.68
N VAL A 185 21.68 7.27 0.48
CA VAL A 185 21.98 8.24 -0.59
C VAL A 185 23.18 9.11 -0.22
N LEU A 186 23.30 9.50 1.05
CA LEU A 186 24.43 10.27 1.56
C LEU A 186 25.74 9.47 1.49
N SER A 187 25.73 8.17 1.79
CA SER A 187 26.90 7.31 1.60
C SER A 187 27.30 7.16 0.12
N ARG A 188 26.33 7.15 -0.81
CA ARG A 188 26.59 7.20 -2.26
C ARG A 188 27.19 8.55 -2.68
N LEU A 189 26.72 9.65 -2.10
CA LEU A 189 27.34 10.96 -2.30
C LEU A 189 28.80 10.93 -1.82
N ARG A 190 29.04 10.51 -0.57
CA ARG A 190 30.39 10.46 0.04
C ARG A 190 31.38 9.56 -0.70
N SER A 191 30.90 8.52 -1.37
CA SER A 191 31.73 7.65 -2.22
C SER A 191 31.95 8.17 -3.65
N SER A 192 31.22 9.21 -4.06
CA SER A 192 31.33 9.80 -5.40
C SER A 192 32.64 10.56 -5.62
N GLY A 193 33.04 10.68 -6.89
CA GLY A 193 34.19 11.52 -7.26
C GLY A 193 33.94 13.01 -6.99
N THR A 194 32.70 13.47 -7.23
CA THR A 194 32.28 14.87 -7.01
C THR A 194 32.43 15.29 -5.55
N TRP A 195 32.07 14.41 -4.60
CA TRP A 195 32.28 14.66 -3.17
C TRP A 195 33.77 14.75 -2.83
N ARG A 196 34.58 13.77 -3.27
CA ARG A 196 36.02 13.75 -2.98
C ARG A 196 36.75 14.99 -3.50
N ALA A 197 36.27 15.58 -4.60
CA ALA A 197 36.85 16.79 -5.16
C ALA A 197 36.55 18.05 -4.34
N HIS A 198 35.36 18.17 -3.73
CA HIS A 198 34.91 19.43 -3.09
C HIS A 198 34.77 19.34 -1.56
N GLN A 199 34.91 18.17 -0.94
CA GLN A 199 34.74 18.01 0.51
C GLN A 199 35.69 18.89 1.34
N GLY A 200 36.84 19.29 0.80
CA GLY A 200 37.80 20.16 1.49
C GLY A 200 37.34 21.61 1.60
N GLU A 201 36.42 22.03 0.74
CA GLU A 201 35.85 23.39 0.70
C GLU A 201 34.68 23.55 1.67
N LEU A 202 34.15 22.44 2.19
CA LEU A 202 33.01 22.42 3.10
C LEU A 202 33.43 22.74 4.54
N ALA A 203 32.67 23.59 5.22
CA ALA A 203 32.85 23.89 6.64
C ALA A 203 32.47 22.70 7.54
N SER A 204 31.53 21.87 7.10
CA SER A 204 31.04 20.68 7.83
C SER A 204 30.89 19.48 6.90
N PRO A 205 31.25 18.26 7.36
CA PRO A 205 31.02 17.02 6.61
C PRO A 205 29.55 16.54 6.66
N GLU A 206 28.69 17.19 7.43
CA GLU A 206 27.28 16.88 7.57
C GLU A 206 26.41 17.94 6.89
N PRO A 207 25.39 17.54 6.11
CA PRO A 207 24.48 18.47 5.48
C PRO A 207 23.61 19.14 6.55
N TYR A 208 23.37 20.45 6.42
CA TYR A 208 22.45 21.15 7.32
C TYR A 208 20.99 20.98 6.88
N ASP A 209 20.75 20.69 5.59
CA ASP A 209 19.42 20.42 5.05
C ASP A 209 19.48 19.36 3.93
N SER A 210 18.37 18.63 3.78
CA SER A 210 18.21 17.64 2.72
C SER A 210 16.75 17.47 2.29
N TRP A 211 16.47 17.67 1.01
CA TRP A 211 15.14 17.44 0.44
C TRP A 211 15.19 16.49 -0.76
N ARG A 212 14.00 16.12 -1.25
CA ARG A 212 13.85 15.27 -2.42
C ARG A 212 12.93 15.99 -3.40
N GLU A 213 13.41 16.17 -4.62
CA GLU A 213 12.61 16.72 -5.72
C GLU A 213 12.67 15.72 -6.88
N LEU A 214 11.50 15.27 -7.32
CA LEU A 214 11.36 14.23 -8.33
C LEU A 214 12.25 13.01 -8.04
N CYS A 215 13.20 12.71 -8.95
CA CYS A 215 14.11 11.57 -8.88
C CYS A 215 15.49 11.91 -8.31
N TRP A 216 15.63 13.08 -7.68
CA TRP A 216 16.88 13.59 -7.12
C TRP A 216 16.73 13.80 -5.61
N ARG A 217 17.79 13.46 -4.87
CA ARG A 217 17.97 13.88 -3.48
C ARG A 217 18.99 15.00 -3.46
N PHE A 218 18.67 16.07 -2.75
CA PHE A 218 19.55 17.21 -2.58
C PHE A 218 20.09 17.20 -1.15
N PHE A 219 21.36 17.59 -1.03
CA PHE A 219 22.04 17.79 0.25
C PHE A 219 22.72 19.14 0.21
N ALA A 220 22.36 20.02 1.14
CA ALA A 220 22.95 21.34 1.27
C ALA A 220 23.99 21.36 2.40
N PHE A 221 25.14 21.95 2.08
CA PHE A 221 26.27 22.15 2.98
C PHE A 221 26.67 23.62 2.94
N ARG A 222 27.37 24.07 3.99
CA ARG A 222 28.04 25.36 3.99
C ARG A 222 29.50 25.18 3.59
N ASP A 223 30.01 26.09 2.78
CA ASP A 223 31.46 26.22 2.56
C ASP A 223 32.11 27.05 3.70
N HIS A 224 33.43 27.25 3.63
CA HIS A 224 34.15 28.08 4.62
C HIS A 224 33.83 29.59 4.55
N HIS A 225 33.19 30.05 3.48
CA HIS A 225 32.79 31.44 3.25
C HIS A 225 31.29 31.68 3.48
N ASP A 226 30.59 30.68 4.04
CA ASP A 226 29.14 30.67 4.34
C ASP A 226 28.22 30.61 3.10
N ASP A 227 28.76 30.28 1.92
CA ASP A 227 28.01 30.01 0.70
C ASP A 227 27.36 28.62 0.72
N ASP A 228 26.24 28.47 -0.01
CA ASP A 228 25.49 27.21 -0.06
C ASP A 228 26.05 26.28 -1.15
N VAL A 229 26.57 25.13 -0.73
CA VAL A 229 27.01 24.07 -1.66
C VAL A 229 25.97 22.95 -1.67
N VAL A 230 25.29 22.80 -2.80
CA VAL A 230 24.21 21.82 -2.96
C VAL A 230 24.64 20.68 -3.88
N PHE A 231 24.61 19.45 -3.35
CA PHE A 231 24.81 18.25 -4.14
C PHE A 231 23.48 17.60 -4.50
N ALA A 232 23.27 17.32 -5.79
CA ALA A 232 22.11 16.59 -6.30
C ALA A 232 22.51 15.17 -6.71
N VAL A 233 21.92 14.16 -6.05
CA VAL A 233 22.18 12.74 -6.28
C VAL A 233 20.99 12.08 -6.95
N TYR A 234 21.21 11.46 -8.11
CA TYR A 234 20.15 10.72 -8.80
C TYR A 234 19.81 9.43 -8.03
N LEU A 235 18.51 9.16 -7.82
CA LEU A 235 18.08 8.07 -6.93
C LEU A 235 18.23 6.67 -7.55
N THR A 236 18.45 6.56 -8.86
CA THR A 236 18.49 5.28 -9.57
C THR A 236 19.86 4.98 -10.18
N GLY A 237 20.14 3.69 -10.37
CA GLY A 237 21.40 3.19 -10.92
C GLY A 237 22.41 2.77 -9.85
N ARG A 238 23.35 1.90 -10.25
CA ARG A 238 24.45 1.42 -9.38
C ARG A 238 25.53 2.49 -9.16
N ARG A 239 25.69 3.41 -10.10
CA ARG A 239 26.57 4.58 -10.03
C ARG A 239 25.72 5.82 -10.31
N PRO A 240 25.08 6.41 -9.29
CA PRO A 240 24.18 7.53 -9.52
C PRO A 240 24.96 8.75 -10.03
N ALA A 241 24.35 9.52 -10.92
CA ALA A 241 24.87 10.82 -11.29
C ALA A 241 24.84 11.74 -10.06
N VAL A 242 25.95 12.42 -9.81
CA VAL A 242 26.06 13.44 -8.75
C VAL A 242 26.43 14.75 -9.41
N ARG A 243 25.58 15.76 -9.21
CA ARG A 243 25.81 17.15 -9.65
C ARG A 243 26.04 18.02 -8.42
N MET A 244 26.75 19.13 -8.60
CA MET A 244 27.01 20.11 -7.56
C MET A 244 26.74 21.50 -8.12
N ALA A 245 26.18 22.38 -7.29
CA ALA A 245 26.10 23.80 -7.54
C ALA A 245 26.53 24.54 -6.26
N VAL A 246 27.24 25.65 -6.44
CA VAL A 246 27.50 26.63 -5.37
C VAL A 246 26.56 27.79 -5.61
N VAL A 247 25.86 28.21 -4.56
CA VAL A 247 24.93 29.33 -4.58
C VAL A 247 25.46 30.34 -3.58
N SER A 248 26.04 31.43 -4.09
CA SER A 248 26.53 32.50 -3.23
C SER A 248 25.39 33.38 -2.74
N ALA A 249 25.52 33.91 -1.52
CA ALA A 249 24.51 34.81 -0.96
C ALA A 249 24.32 36.07 -1.83
N GLU A 250 25.36 36.53 -2.55
CA GLU A 250 25.28 37.66 -3.48
C GLU A 250 24.43 37.36 -4.74
N ASP A 251 24.36 36.10 -5.18
CA ASP A 251 23.60 35.65 -6.36
C ASP A 251 22.10 35.38 -6.06
N SER A 252 21.72 35.31 -4.78
CA SER A 252 20.30 35.23 -4.37
C SER A 252 19.53 36.56 -4.54
N GLY A 253 20.22 37.62 -4.94
CA GLY A 253 19.69 38.96 -5.22
C GLY A 253 19.10 39.14 -6.63
N SER A 254 18.29 38.20 -7.12
CA SER A 254 17.19 38.43 -8.10
C SER A 254 16.74 37.09 -8.69
N LEU A 255 15.83 36.41 -8.01
CA LEU A 255 14.97 35.46 -8.71
C LEU A 255 14.17 36.26 -9.75
N PRO A 256 14.27 35.96 -11.06
CA PRO A 256 13.34 36.55 -12.02
C PRO A 256 11.93 36.20 -11.57
N GLU A 257 11.09 37.22 -11.48
CA GLU A 257 9.68 37.16 -11.14
C GLU A 257 9.04 35.96 -11.86
N TYR A 258 8.59 34.97 -11.08
CA TYR A 258 8.00 33.75 -11.60
C TYR A 258 6.89 34.11 -12.59
N THR A 259 7.06 33.73 -13.85
CA THR A 259 6.00 33.87 -14.85
C THR A 259 4.82 33.02 -14.40
N THR A 260 3.68 33.66 -14.20
CA THR A 260 2.42 33.00 -13.85
C THR A 260 2.03 32.03 -14.96
N VAL A 261 2.12 30.73 -14.67
CA VAL A 261 1.56 29.71 -15.56
C VAL A 261 0.05 29.83 -15.46
N SER A 262 -0.57 30.28 -16.55
CA SER A 262 -2.03 30.39 -16.65
C SER A 262 -2.66 29.00 -16.58
N ALA A 263 -3.72 28.89 -15.79
CA ALA A 263 -4.51 27.68 -15.56
C ALA A 263 -5.23 27.17 -16.81
#